data_AF-A0A9D8LP59-F1
#
_entry.id   AF-A0A9D8LP59-F1
#
_cell.length_a   1.000
_cell.length_b   1.000
_cell.length_c   1.000
_cell.angle_alpha   90.00
_cell.angle_beta   90.00
_cell.angle_gamma   90.00
#
_symmetry.space_group_name_H-M   'P 1'
#
loop_
_entity.id
_entity.type
_entity.pdbx_description
1 polymer ?
#
loop_
_entity_poly.entity_id
_entity_poly.type
_entity_poly.pdbx_seq_one_letter_code
_entity_poly.pdbx_strand_id
1 'polypeptide(L)'
;PGYAALIGTFGPSLLDKTGSRPAARQSDAGGPAVIRHPRELRAIPNNAILQQLGWLANSVHGIGQAAARAPELFASMRESSERFGRAYRLAAHAMANSDLDVLRAYLDTLDAGSWFDRARRTEREGRRDELLAVAEALARLDLAPALRRLFWRFASDRLKLKEAAGEPPAMPVRLVALHTLRLSLLHRIWLSATHIPDFRPHAGVTRELLLERILRLDMAGALVLLGEIFPLNPDPALGLDFGEPPGPREGGAYAALHRDVVEPMRQCFALLREISGAIQHEIGAFG
;
A
#
# COMPACT_ATOMS: atom_id res chain seq x y z
N PRO A 1 16.99 8.42 3.59
CA PRO A 1 16.42 8.15 2.25
C PRO A 1 15.51 6.90 2.29
N GLY A 2 14.33 6.95 1.66
CA GLY A 2 13.37 5.84 1.59
C GLY A 2 12.11 5.97 2.47
N TYR A 3 12.17 6.69 3.59
CA TYR A 3 11.02 6.85 4.49
C TYR A 3 9.85 7.61 3.83
N ALA A 4 10.13 8.68 3.08
CA ALA A 4 9.11 9.40 2.31
C ALA A 4 8.44 8.51 1.24
N ALA A 5 9.21 7.64 0.58
CA ALA A 5 8.68 6.67 -0.38
C ALA A 5 7.80 5.62 0.31
N LEU A 6 8.21 5.12 1.48
CA LEU A 6 7.44 4.15 2.28
C LEU A 6 6.06 4.71 2.63
N ILE A 7 6.04 5.91 3.22
CA ILE A 7 4.80 6.53 3.68
C ILE A 7 3.96 7.11 2.55
N GLY A 8 4.58 7.51 1.43
CA GLY A 8 3.90 8.15 0.31
C GLY A 8 3.26 7.20 -0.71
N THR A 9 3.70 5.95 -0.79
CA THR A 9 3.23 5.04 -1.85
C THR A 9 1.83 4.49 -1.59
N PHE A 10 1.64 3.79 -0.47
CA PHE A 10 0.33 3.23 -0.08
C PHE A 10 -0.35 4.05 1.01
N GLY A 11 0.43 4.71 1.85
CA GLY A 11 0.00 5.18 3.16
C GLY A 11 -1.32 5.96 3.16
N PRO A 12 -1.44 7.06 2.38
CA PRO A 12 -2.66 7.85 2.36
C PRO A 12 -3.90 7.09 1.89
N SER A 13 -3.72 6.12 0.99
CA SER A 13 -4.81 5.33 0.39
C SER A 13 -5.31 4.21 1.30
N LEU A 14 -4.48 3.75 2.24
CA LEU A 14 -4.84 2.72 3.23
C LEU A 14 -5.64 3.26 4.42
N LEU A 15 -5.71 4.57 4.57
CA LEU A 15 -6.40 5.23 5.67
C LEU A 15 -7.77 5.75 5.21
N ASP A 16 -8.78 5.51 6.03
CA ASP A 16 -10.02 6.26 5.91
C ASP A 16 -9.75 7.74 6.22
N LYS A 17 -10.45 8.64 5.52
CA LYS A 17 -10.37 10.07 5.83
C LYS A 17 -11.06 10.30 7.17
N THR A 18 -10.28 10.38 8.24
CA THR A 18 -10.78 10.73 9.57
C THR A 18 -10.63 12.24 9.79
N GLY A 19 -11.75 12.93 10.02
CA GLY A 19 -11.81 14.38 10.29
C GLY A 19 -11.89 15.29 9.05
N SER A 20 -12.21 16.57 9.27
CA SER A 20 -12.42 17.59 8.23
C SER A 20 -11.14 18.12 7.59
N ARG A 21 -9.96 17.70 8.07
CA ARG A 21 -8.67 18.27 7.66
C ARG A 21 -7.91 17.33 6.71
N PRO A 22 -7.41 17.82 5.56
CA PRO A 22 -6.61 17.01 4.64
C PRO A 22 -5.36 16.40 5.29
N ALA A 23 -5.06 15.15 4.94
CA ALA A 23 -3.92 14.39 5.44
C ALA A 23 -2.57 14.85 4.84
N ALA A 24 -2.60 15.45 3.65
CA ALA A 24 -1.46 16.06 2.95
C ALA A 24 -1.84 17.48 2.48
N ARG A 25 -0.85 18.35 2.24
CA ARG A 25 -1.08 19.66 1.60
C ARG A 25 -1.45 19.42 0.13
N GLN A 26 -2.57 19.97 -0.33
CA GLN A 26 -3.06 19.77 -1.70
C GLN A 26 -2.05 20.26 -2.73
N SER A 27 -1.86 19.46 -3.78
CA SER A 27 -1.21 19.89 -5.03
C SER A 27 -2.29 20.12 -6.08
N ASP A 28 -2.16 21.20 -6.86
CA ASP A 28 -3.13 21.61 -7.88
C ASP A 28 -3.22 20.64 -9.10
N ALA A 29 -2.25 19.75 -9.26
CA ALA A 29 -2.29 18.68 -10.25
C ALA A 29 -3.00 17.45 -9.67
N GLY A 30 -4.22 17.16 -10.13
CA GLY A 30 -4.98 15.99 -9.71
C GLY A 30 -4.18 14.69 -9.87
N GLY A 31 -4.07 13.92 -8.79
CA GLY A 31 -3.25 12.70 -8.73
C GLY A 31 -3.00 12.25 -7.29
N PRO A 32 -2.41 11.06 -7.07
CA PRO A 32 -2.03 10.60 -5.74
C PRO A 32 -1.08 11.60 -5.06
N ALA A 33 -1.31 11.88 -3.78
CA ALA A 33 -0.49 12.81 -3.02
C ALA A 33 0.97 12.34 -2.98
N VAL A 34 1.87 13.08 -3.62
CA VAL A 34 3.31 12.76 -3.62
C VAL A 34 3.97 13.40 -2.41
N ILE A 35 4.25 12.59 -1.40
CA ILE A 35 4.96 13.03 -0.19
C ILE A 35 6.45 13.03 -0.51
N ARG A 36 7.04 14.22 -0.68
CA ARG A 36 8.46 14.36 -1.04
C ARG A 36 9.35 14.35 0.20
N HIS A 37 8.83 14.90 1.31
CA HIS A 37 9.55 14.95 2.57
C HIS A 37 8.67 14.50 3.74
N PRO A 38 9.21 13.75 4.74
CA PRO A 38 8.41 13.30 5.89
C PRO A 38 7.77 14.42 6.71
N ARG A 39 8.31 15.65 6.63
CA ARG A 39 7.75 16.86 7.27
C ARG A 39 6.42 17.31 6.66
N GLU A 40 6.07 16.83 5.47
CA GLU A 40 4.79 17.13 4.83
C GLU A 40 3.63 16.34 5.45
N LEU A 41 3.94 15.27 6.19
CA LEU A 41 2.98 14.45 6.93
C LEU A 41 2.84 14.91 8.37
N ARG A 42 1.60 14.96 8.84
CA ARG A 42 1.30 15.13 10.27
C ARG A 42 1.59 13.85 11.04
N ALA A 43 1.81 13.97 12.36
CA ALA A 43 2.16 12.84 13.21
C ALA A 43 1.09 11.72 13.23
N ILE A 44 -0.20 12.08 13.29
CA ILE A 44 -1.31 11.11 13.30
C ILE A 44 -1.31 10.23 12.03
N PRO A 45 -1.42 10.78 10.80
CA PRO A 45 -1.40 9.95 9.59
C PRO A 45 -0.07 9.20 9.43
N ASN A 46 1.06 9.80 9.80
CA ASN A 46 2.34 9.09 9.79
C ASN A 46 2.31 7.81 10.63
N ASN A 47 1.82 7.89 11.87
CA ASN A 47 1.77 6.74 12.78
C ASN A 47 0.76 5.70 12.30
N ALA A 48 -0.40 6.15 11.81
CA ALA A 48 -1.41 5.26 11.26
C ALA A 48 -0.87 4.49 10.03
N ILE A 49 -0.12 5.14 9.14
CA ILE A 49 0.52 4.46 7.99
C ILE A 49 1.47 3.36 8.45
N LEU A 50 2.28 3.60 9.49
CA LEU A 50 3.21 2.59 10.00
C LEU A 50 2.51 1.36 10.58
N GLN A 51 1.38 1.56 11.26
CA GLN A 51 0.49 0.47 11.69
C GLN A 51 -0.01 -0.31 10.47
N GLN A 52 -0.39 0.40 9.40
CA GLN A 52 -0.80 -0.23 8.15
C GLN A 52 0.34 -0.92 7.39
N LEU A 53 1.60 -0.85 7.80
CA LEU A 53 2.71 -1.54 7.13
C LEU A 53 3.30 -2.67 7.98
N GLY A 54 2.68 -2.99 9.11
CA GLY A 54 3.12 -4.06 10.01
C GLY A 54 4.43 -3.76 10.73
N TRP A 55 4.88 -2.50 10.76
CA TRP A 55 6.10 -2.08 11.44
C TRP A 55 5.96 -0.70 12.07
N LEU A 56 5.78 -0.65 13.39
CA LEU A 56 5.54 0.57 14.16
C LEU A 56 6.85 1.34 14.43
N ALA A 57 7.50 1.79 13.35
CA ALA A 57 8.82 2.41 13.39
C ALA A 57 8.91 3.64 14.30
N ASN A 58 7.82 4.40 14.46
CA ASN A 58 7.76 5.59 15.32
C ASN A 58 8.00 5.26 16.81
N SER A 59 7.72 4.04 17.24
CA SER A 59 7.87 3.60 18.63
C SER A 59 9.05 2.65 18.84
N VAL A 60 9.52 1.99 17.78
CA VAL A 60 10.56 0.95 17.88
C VAL A 60 11.92 1.42 17.35
N HIS A 61 11.93 2.23 16.28
CA HIS A 61 13.16 2.51 15.55
C HIS A 61 14.14 3.39 16.34
N GLY A 62 15.40 3.00 16.36
CA GLY A 62 16.52 3.68 17.00
C GLY A 62 16.85 3.14 18.40
N ILE A 63 15.94 2.35 19.00
CA ILE A 63 16.15 1.80 20.34
C ILE A 63 17.29 0.78 20.33
N GLY A 64 17.40 -0.07 19.31
CA GLY A 64 18.48 -1.05 19.21
C GLY A 64 19.84 -0.38 19.01
N GLN A 65 19.91 0.65 18.17
CA GLN A 65 21.13 1.46 18.03
C GLN A 65 21.55 2.11 19.36
N ALA A 66 20.59 2.61 20.14
CA ALA A 66 20.86 3.20 21.45
C ALA A 66 21.32 2.14 22.46
N ALA A 67 20.63 1.00 22.51
CA ALA A 67 20.93 -0.11 23.41
C ALA A 67 22.33 -0.69 23.15
N ALA A 68 22.71 -0.86 21.89
CA ALA A 68 24.02 -1.39 21.50
C ALA A 68 25.21 -0.49 21.88
N ARG A 69 24.99 0.81 22.15
CA ARG A 69 26.07 1.72 22.58
C ARG A 69 26.48 1.50 24.04
N ALA A 70 25.56 1.06 24.89
CA ALA A 70 25.82 0.79 26.31
C ALA A 70 24.88 -0.31 26.83
N PRO A 71 25.12 -1.59 26.46
CA PRO A 71 24.20 -2.69 26.76
C PRO A 71 23.95 -2.89 28.26
N GLU A 72 24.99 -2.80 29.09
CA GLU A 72 24.89 -2.96 30.54
C GLU A 72 24.04 -1.85 31.18
N LEU A 73 24.26 -0.60 30.77
CA LEU A 73 23.46 0.53 31.23
C LEU A 73 22.00 0.40 30.77
N PHE A 74 21.78 -0.01 29.53
CA PHE A 74 20.44 -0.24 29.00
C PHE A 74 19.70 -1.30 29.81
N ALA A 75 20.35 -2.42 30.12
CA ALA A 75 19.80 -3.47 30.98
C ALA A 75 19.50 -2.95 32.39
N SER A 76 20.45 -2.28 33.04
CA SER A 76 20.26 -1.74 34.39
C SER A 76 19.13 -0.71 34.43
N MET A 77 18.99 0.15 33.42
CA MET A 77 17.90 1.12 33.34
C MET A 77 16.54 0.45 33.16
N ARG A 78 16.45 -0.67 32.43
CA ARG A 78 15.20 -1.43 32.30
C ARG A 78 14.74 -2.02 33.63
N GLU A 79 15.68 -2.44 34.46
CA GLU A 79 15.40 -3.10 35.73
C GLU A 79 15.17 -2.10 36.87
N SER A 80 16.00 -1.06 36.95
CA SER A 80 16.04 -0.15 38.10
C SER A 80 15.29 1.18 37.91
N SER A 81 15.04 1.61 36.67
CA SER A 81 14.38 2.89 36.40
C SER A 81 12.93 2.70 35.97
N GLU A 82 11.98 3.07 36.83
CA GLU A 82 10.55 2.99 36.49
C GLU A 82 10.17 3.82 35.25
N ARG A 83 10.79 5.00 35.09
CA ARG A 83 10.53 5.88 33.95
C ARG A 83 11.00 5.24 32.66
N PHE A 84 12.20 4.68 32.67
CA PHE A 84 12.74 3.99 31.51
C PHE A 84 11.93 2.72 31.19
N GLY A 85 11.61 1.92 32.21
CA GLY A 85 10.77 0.74 32.06
C GLY A 85 9.39 1.06 31.50
N ARG A 86 8.76 2.17 31.89
CA ARG A 86 7.50 2.66 31.28
C ARG A 86 7.65 3.00 29.80
N ALA A 87 8.68 3.77 29.44
CA ALA A 87 8.94 4.13 28.04
C ALA A 87 9.24 2.87 27.19
N TYR A 88 10.03 1.94 27.74
CA TYR A 88 10.36 0.69 27.06
C TYR A 88 9.14 -0.23 26.89
N ARG A 89 8.20 -0.25 27.85
CA ARG A 89 6.94 -1.02 27.70
C ARG A 89 6.11 -0.56 26.50
N LEU A 90 6.10 0.73 26.17
CA LEU A 90 5.46 1.23 24.95
C LEU A 90 6.13 0.65 23.69
N ALA A 91 7.47 0.65 23.66
CA ALA A 91 8.23 0.06 22.56
C ALA A 91 8.02 -1.46 22.48
N ALA A 92 7.97 -2.16 23.62
CA ALA A 92 7.70 -3.59 23.70
C ALA A 92 6.31 -3.94 23.15
N HIS A 93 5.29 -3.15 23.48
CA HIS A 93 3.96 -3.31 22.92
C HIS A 93 3.92 -3.05 21.41
N ALA A 94 4.63 -2.02 20.93
CA ALA A 94 4.74 -1.75 19.51
C ALA A 94 5.46 -2.88 18.76
N MET A 95 6.51 -3.46 19.35
CA MET A 95 7.22 -4.62 18.80
C MET A 95 6.35 -5.88 18.76
N ALA A 96 5.54 -6.13 19.78
CA ALA A 96 4.61 -7.27 19.79
C ALA A 96 3.54 -7.18 18.69
N ASN A 97 3.35 -6.00 18.09
CA ASN A 97 2.48 -5.73 16.96
C ASN A 97 3.25 -5.42 15.66
N SER A 98 4.55 -5.74 15.61
CA SER A 98 5.42 -5.45 14.46
C SER A 98 6.13 -6.71 13.99
N ASP A 99 6.23 -6.87 12.68
CA ASP A 99 6.88 -8.02 12.05
C ASP A 99 7.63 -7.56 10.79
N LEU A 100 8.94 -7.85 10.74
CA LEU A 100 9.78 -7.46 9.61
C LEU A 100 9.45 -8.23 8.34
N ASP A 101 8.98 -9.47 8.44
CA ASP A 101 8.56 -10.26 7.28
C ASP A 101 7.26 -9.72 6.70
N VAL A 102 6.33 -9.27 7.55
CA VAL A 102 5.13 -8.54 7.09
C VAL A 102 5.54 -7.26 6.36
N LEU A 103 6.39 -6.43 6.96
CA LEU A 103 6.88 -5.22 6.28
C LEU A 103 7.56 -5.57 4.96
N ARG A 104 8.45 -6.56 4.95
CA ARG A 104 9.16 -7.03 3.76
C ARG A 104 8.18 -7.43 2.66
N ALA A 105 7.08 -8.13 2.99
CA ALA A 105 6.07 -8.50 2.01
C ALA A 105 5.40 -7.29 1.32
N TYR A 106 5.18 -6.17 2.04
CA TYR A 106 4.74 -4.92 1.43
C TYR A 106 5.81 -4.30 0.51
N LEU A 107 7.08 -4.37 0.89
CA LEU A 107 8.17 -3.80 0.08
C LEU A 107 8.46 -4.64 -1.16
N ASP A 108 8.46 -5.97 -1.04
CA ASP A 108 8.65 -6.90 -2.15
C ASP A 108 7.51 -6.82 -3.15
N THR A 109 6.30 -6.46 -2.69
CA THR A 109 5.17 -6.13 -3.57
C THR A 109 5.47 -4.92 -4.46
N LEU A 110 6.24 -3.94 -3.96
CA LEU A 110 6.66 -2.75 -4.72
C LEU A 110 7.95 -2.97 -5.53
N ASP A 111 8.51 -4.17 -5.50
CA ASP A 111 9.71 -4.53 -6.24
C ASP A 111 9.36 -5.24 -7.55
N ALA A 112 9.66 -4.60 -8.67
CA ALA A 112 9.50 -5.20 -10.00
C ALA A 112 10.16 -6.58 -10.10
N GLY A 113 11.32 -6.78 -9.45
CA GLY A 113 12.04 -8.05 -9.46
C GLY A 113 11.19 -9.22 -8.93
N SER A 114 10.44 -9.01 -7.85
CA SER A 114 9.55 -10.03 -7.28
C SER A 114 8.46 -10.48 -8.26
N TRP A 115 7.97 -9.56 -9.10
CA TRP A 115 6.95 -9.84 -10.12
C TRP A 115 7.55 -10.54 -11.34
N PHE A 116 8.73 -10.11 -11.80
CA PHE A 116 9.49 -10.82 -12.85
C PHE A 116 9.80 -12.27 -12.45
N ASP A 117 10.22 -12.49 -11.21
CA ASP A 117 10.49 -13.82 -10.66
C ASP A 117 9.25 -14.71 -10.65
N ARG A 118 8.08 -14.15 -10.30
CA ARG A 118 6.79 -14.83 -10.39
C ARG A 118 6.43 -15.14 -11.85
N ALA A 119 6.67 -14.21 -12.77
CA ALA A 119 6.39 -14.38 -14.20
C ALA A 119 7.24 -15.52 -14.82
N ARG A 120 8.49 -15.67 -14.36
CA ARG A 120 9.38 -16.78 -14.75
C ARG A 120 8.88 -18.14 -14.29
N ARG A 121 8.19 -18.20 -13.14
CA ARG A 121 7.78 -19.46 -12.49
C ARG A 121 6.31 -19.83 -12.75
N THR A 122 5.49 -18.92 -13.25
CA THR A 122 4.07 -19.21 -13.46
C THR A 122 3.87 -20.22 -14.60
N GLU A 123 3.05 -21.23 -14.33
CA GLU A 123 2.59 -22.22 -15.31
C GLU A 123 1.18 -21.89 -15.82
N ARG A 124 0.47 -20.96 -15.16
CA ARG A 124 -0.87 -20.53 -15.56
C ARG A 124 -0.81 -19.69 -16.85
N GLU A 125 -1.61 -20.07 -17.85
CA GLU A 125 -1.79 -19.35 -19.10
C GLU A 125 -2.29 -17.91 -18.86
N GLY A 126 -1.80 -16.95 -19.65
CA GLY A 126 -2.11 -15.50 -19.52
C GLY A 126 -1.49 -14.81 -18.29
N ARG A 127 -1.24 -15.52 -17.19
CA ARG A 127 -0.70 -14.96 -15.94
C ARG A 127 0.70 -14.38 -16.11
N ARG A 128 1.50 -14.90 -17.05
CA ARG A 128 2.84 -14.36 -17.31
C ARG A 128 2.76 -12.91 -17.77
N ASP A 129 1.87 -12.60 -18.70
CA ASP A 129 1.73 -11.26 -19.27
C ASP A 129 1.18 -10.27 -18.23
N GLU A 130 0.21 -10.71 -17.42
CA GLU A 130 -0.29 -9.91 -16.28
C GLU A 130 0.85 -9.55 -15.31
N LEU A 131 1.69 -10.53 -14.95
CA LEU A 131 2.81 -10.31 -14.02
C LEU A 131 3.89 -9.40 -14.61
N LEU A 132 4.20 -9.53 -15.90
CA LEU A 132 5.16 -8.67 -16.60
C LEU A 132 4.65 -7.23 -16.69
N ALA A 133 3.37 -7.03 -17.02
CA ALA A 133 2.77 -5.69 -17.08
C ALA A 133 2.84 -4.97 -15.72
N VAL A 134 2.61 -5.68 -14.61
CA VAL A 134 2.79 -5.13 -13.26
C VAL A 134 4.27 -4.81 -12.99
N ALA A 135 5.18 -5.71 -13.35
CA ALA A 135 6.62 -5.54 -13.13
C ALA A 135 7.16 -4.30 -13.88
N GLU A 136 6.79 -4.12 -15.14
CA GLU A 136 7.18 -2.97 -15.96
C GLU A 136 6.63 -1.65 -15.39
N ALA A 137 5.38 -1.65 -14.94
CA ALA A 137 4.78 -0.49 -14.30
C ALA A 137 5.48 -0.14 -12.98
N LEU A 138 5.86 -1.13 -12.15
CA LEU A 138 6.64 -0.91 -10.93
C LEU A 138 8.07 -0.43 -11.21
N ALA A 139 8.71 -0.92 -12.28
CA ALA A 139 10.06 -0.50 -12.66
C ALA A 139 10.12 1.01 -12.95
N ARG A 140 9.08 1.57 -13.57
CA ARG A 140 8.96 3.03 -13.81
C ARG A 140 8.82 3.85 -12.53
N LEU A 141 8.27 3.27 -11.46
CA LEU A 141 8.12 3.95 -10.18
C LEU A 141 9.44 4.09 -9.41
N ASP A 142 10.42 3.23 -9.70
CA ASP A 142 11.77 3.21 -9.09
C ASP A 142 11.79 3.32 -7.55
N LEU A 143 10.84 2.65 -6.88
CA LEU A 143 10.69 2.72 -5.42
C LEU A 143 11.63 1.73 -4.70
N ALA A 144 11.85 0.56 -5.29
CA ALA A 144 12.46 -0.59 -4.63
C ALA A 144 13.86 -0.32 -4.04
N PRO A 145 14.80 0.37 -4.73
CA PRO A 145 16.13 0.60 -4.16
C PRO A 145 16.09 1.41 -2.86
N ALA A 146 15.24 2.45 -2.81
CA ALA A 146 15.10 3.31 -1.64
C ALA A 146 14.41 2.59 -0.48
N LEU A 147 13.37 1.81 -0.76
CA LEU A 147 12.64 1.01 0.22
C LEU A 147 13.50 -0.11 0.80
N ARG A 148 14.27 -0.81 -0.05
CA ARG A 148 15.21 -1.84 0.39
C ARG A 148 16.21 -1.25 1.39
N ARG A 149 16.91 -0.16 1.04
CA ARG A 149 17.85 0.50 1.97
C ARG A 149 17.22 0.89 3.31
N LEU A 150 15.95 1.31 3.30
CA LEU A 150 15.23 1.60 4.54
C LEU A 150 14.99 0.33 5.37
N PHE A 151 14.55 -0.75 4.73
CA PHE A 151 14.34 -2.04 5.38
C PHE A 151 15.60 -2.54 6.11
N TRP A 152 16.77 -2.49 5.45
CA TRP A 152 18.04 -2.91 6.08
C TRP A 152 18.36 -2.11 7.35
N ARG A 153 17.97 -0.83 7.42
CA ARG A 153 18.15 -0.01 8.63
C ARG A 153 17.23 -0.46 9.76
N PHE A 154 15.97 -0.77 9.46
CA PHE A 154 15.04 -1.33 10.43
C PHE A 154 15.49 -2.71 10.91
N ALA A 155 15.90 -3.59 10.00
CA ALA A 155 16.39 -4.92 10.34
C ALA A 155 17.66 -4.87 11.20
N SER A 156 18.63 -4.01 10.85
CA SER A 156 19.86 -3.83 11.65
C SER A 156 19.57 -3.32 13.05
N ASP A 157 18.70 -2.31 13.17
CA ASP A 157 18.29 -1.77 14.47
C ASP A 157 17.53 -2.82 15.31
N ARG A 158 16.64 -3.59 14.69
CA ARG A 158 15.92 -4.68 15.36
C ARG A 158 16.84 -5.79 15.84
N LEU A 159 17.87 -6.14 15.06
CA LEU A 159 18.86 -7.15 15.47
C LEU A 159 19.62 -6.70 16.71
N LYS A 160 20.09 -5.44 16.73
CA LYS A 160 20.76 -4.86 17.91
C LYS A 160 19.86 -4.84 19.14
N LEU A 161 18.57 -4.53 18.94
CA LEU A 161 17.60 -4.56 20.04
C LEU A 161 17.38 -5.99 20.56
N LYS A 162 17.33 -6.99 19.67
CA LYS A 162 17.24 -8.39 20.06
C LYS A 162 18.42 -8.81 20.93
N GLU A 163 19.63 -8.43 20.55
CA GLU A 163 20.85 -8.73 21.33
C GLU A 163 20.81 -8.08 22.72
N ALA A 164 20.40 -6.81 22.80
CA ALA A 164 20.40 -6.07 24.06
C ALA A 164 19.21 -6.37 24.98
N ALA A 165 18.09 -6.86 24.42
CA ALA A 165 16.83 -6.91 25.15
C ALA A 165 16.04 -8.22 25.06
N GLY A 166 16.48 -9.17 24.23
CA GLY A 166 15.79 -10.41 23.95
C GLY A 166 14.75 -10.28 22.84
N GLU A 167 14.05 -11.38 22.57
CA GLU A 167 12.99 -11.44 21.57
C GLU A 167 11.65 -11.01 22.19
N PRO A 168 10.96 -9.99 21.67
CA PRO A 168 9.58 -9.69 22.04
C PRO A 168 8.62 -10.80 21.57
N PRO A 169 7.38 -10.83 22.09
CA PRO A 169 6.34 -11.69 21.54
C PRO A 169 6.19 -11.50 20.03
N ALA A 170 5.96 -12.60 19.31
CA ALA A 170 5.67 -12.55 17.89
C ALA A 170 4.33 -11.81 17.65
N MET A 171 4.21 -11.20 16.46
CA MET A 171 2.95 -10.61 16.01
C MET A 171 1.83 -11.67 16.09
N PRO A 172 0.63 -11.34 16.63
CA PRO A 172 -0.48 -12.28 16.67
C PRO A 172 -0.80 -12.83 15.28
N VAL A 173 -1.02 -14.14 15.18
CA VAL A 173 -1.32 -14.83 13.90
C VAL A 173 -2.50 -14.18 13.17
N ARG A 174 -3.50 -13.70 13.91
CA ARG A 174 -4.65 -13.00 13.35
C ARG A 174 -4.25 -11.68 12.67
N LEU A 175 -3.34 -10.91 13.27
CA LEU A 175 -2.83 -9.68 12.68
C LEU A 175 -1.97 -9.96 11.43
N VAL A 176 -1.14 -11.00 11.46
CA VAL A 176 -0.41 -11.49 10.27
C VAL A 176 -1.39 -11.87 9.15
N ALA A 177 -2.44 -12.64 9.47
CA ALA A 177 -3.46 -13.05 8.51
C ALA A 177 -4.19 -11.87 7.86
N LEU A 178 -4.51 -10.83 8.63
CA LEU A 178 -5.10 -9.59 8.10
C LEU A 178 -4.16 -8.92 7.08
N HIS A 179 -2.87 -8.80 7.41
CA HIS A 179 -1.89 -8.25 6.47
C HIS A 179 -1.76 -9.11 5.19
N THR A 180 -1.77 -10.44 5.31
CA THR A 180 -1.70 -11.37 4.18
C THR A 180 -2.93 -11.27 3.28
N LEU A 181 -4.14 -11.24 3.86
CA LEU A 181 -5.39 -11.06 3.11
C LEU A 181 -5.37 -9.72 2.36
N ARG A 182 -4.91 -8.65 3.01
CA ARG A 182 -4.82 -7.34 2.38
C ARG A 182 -3.85 -7.31 1.20
N LEU A 183 -2.66 -7.89 1.35
CA LEU A 183 -1.69 -8.04 0.25
C LEU A 183 -2.28 -8.84 -0.91
N SER A 184 -3.06 -9.88 -0.61
CA SER A 184 -3.74 -10.70 -1.62
C SER A 184 -4.78 -9.89 -2.42
N LEU A 185 -5.58 -9.06 -1.74
CA LEU A 185 -6.53 -8.15 -2.39
C LEU A 185 -5.82 -7.10 -3.24
N LEU A 186 -4.73 -6.53 -2.73
CA LEU A 186 -3.90 -5.57 -3.45
C LEU A 186 -3.33 -6.19 -4.74
N HIS A 187 -2.76 -7.40 -4.68
CA HIS A 187 -2.27 -8.10 -5.87
C HIS A 187 -3.40 -8.44 -6.85
N ARG A 188 -4.59 -8.79 -6.34
CA ARG A 188 -5.76 -9.03 -7.19
C ARG A 188 -6.18 -7.77 -7.95
N ILE A 189 -6.20 -6.61 -7.30
CA ILE A 189 -6.50 -5.32 -7.96
C ILE A 189 -5.48 -5.06 -9.07
N TRP A 190 -4.18 -5.20 -8.78
CA TRP A 190 -3.13 -4.90 -9.74
C TRP A 190 -3.15 -5.81 -10.96
N LEU A 191 -3.34 -7.11 -10.76
CA LEU A 191 -3.50 -8.06 -11.87
C LEU A 191 -4.75 -7.74 -12.69
N SER A 192 -5.88 -7.45 -12.02
CA SER A 192 -7.12 -7.07 -12.71
C SER A 192 -6.94 -5.82 -13.57
N ALA A 193 -6.19 -4.84 -13.10
CA ALA A 193 -5.92 -3.59 -13.82
C ALA A 193 -5.18 -3.81 -15.15
N THR A 194 -4.42 -4.89 -15.30
CA THR A 194 -3.73 -5.20 -16.56
C THR A 194 -4.69 -5.51 -17.71
N HIS A 195 -5.93 -5.91 -17.41
CA HIS A 195 -6.98 -6.15 -18.40
C HIS A 195 -7.75 -4.89 -18.82
N ILE A 196 -7.38 -3.71 -18.31
CA ILE A 196 -7.90 -2.44 -18.82
C ILE A 196 -7.42 -2.29 -20.28
N PRO A 197 -8.32 -2.13 -21.26
CA PRO A 197 -7.96 -1.97 -22.67
C PRO A 197 -7.13 -0.72 -22.92
N ASP A 198 -6.43 -0.70 -24.06
CA ASP A 198 -5.82 0.53 -24.55
C ASP A 198 -6.88 1.57 -24.90
N PHE A 199 -6.56 2.83 -24.61
CA PHE A 199 -7.41 3.98 -24.93
C PHE A 199 -6.53 5.17 -25.33
N ARG A 200 -7.10 6.07 -26.14
CA ARG A 200 -6.42 7.32 -26.48
C ARG A 200 -6.32 8.18 -25.22
N PRO A 201 -5.22 8.92 -24.99
CA PRO A 201 -5.07 9.77 -23.82
C PRO A 201 -6.33 10.62 -23.55
N HIS A 202 -6.87 10.50 -22.34
CA HIS A 202 -8.10 11.17 -21.93
C HIS A 202 -7.78 12.18 -20.84
N ALA A 203 -8.12 13.46 -21.06
CA ALA A 203 -7.76 14.56 -20.16
C ALA A 203 -6.26 14.57 -19.76
N GLY A 204 -5.37 14.21 -20.69
CA GLY A 204 -3.92 14.11 -20.44
C GLY A 204 -3.45 12.87 -19.68
N VAL A 205 -4.35 11.93 -19.36
CA VAL A 205 -4.02 10.66 -18.69
C VAL A 205 -3.87 9.55 -19.73
N THR A 206 -2.71 8.88 -19.74
CA THR A 206 -2.46 7.68 -20.55
C THR A 206 -2.79 6.41 -19.76
N ARG A 207 -2.84 5.26 -20.43
CA ARG A 207 -3.02 3.96 -19.78
C ARG A 207 -1.92 3.67 -18.76
N GLU A 208 -0.67 3.99 -19.10
CA GLU A 208 0.49 3.77 -18.25
C GLU A 208 0.41 4.59 -16.95
N LEU A 209 -0.10 5.82 -17.04
CA LEU A 209 -0.33 6.68 -15.89
C LEU A 209 -1.52 6.20 -15.05
N LEU A 210 -2.60 5.74 -15.67
CA LEU A 210 -3.73 5.14 -14.97
C LEU A 210 -3.30 3.90 -14.17
N LEU A 211 -2.49 3.02 -14.77
CA LEU A 211 -1.91 1.86 -14.08
C LEU A 211 -1.04 2.28 -12.89
N GLU A 212 -0.16 3.28 -13.05
CA GLU A 212 0.64 3.79 -11.93
C GLU A 212 -0.21 4.33 -10.78
N ARG A 213 -1.34 4.99 -11.08
CA ARG A 213 -2.29 5.47 -10.05
C ARG A 213 -2.91 4.30 -9.29
N ILE A 214 -3.34 3.25 -9.99
CA ILE A 214 -3.87 2.03 -9.39
C ILE A 214 -2.81 1.31 -8.54
N LEU A 215 -1.56 1.23 -9.01
CA LEU A 215 -0.45 0.65 -8.24
C LEU A 215 -0.19 1.42 -6.93
N ARG A 216 -0.39 2.74 -6.92
CA ARG A 216 -0.33 3.57 -5.70
C ARG A 216 -1.65 3.58 -4.91
N LEU A 217 -2.59 2.69 -5.25
CA LEU A 217 -3.93 2.58 -4.64
C LEU A 217 -4.77 3.87 -4.71
N ASP A 218 -4.54 4.75 -5.69
CA ASP A 218 -5.44 5.86 -6.00
C ASP A 218 -6.70 5.35 -6.74
N MET A 219 -7.44 4.48 -6.07
CA MET A 219 -8.58 3.77 -6.64
C MET A 219 -9.78 4.69 -6.84
N ALA A 220 -10.02 5.64 -5.94
CA ALA A 220 -11.13 6.58 -6.09
C ALA A 220 -11.01 7.39 -7.38
N GLY A 221 -9.84 7.97 -7.65
CA GLY A 221 -9.58 8.70 -8.89
C GLY A 221 -9.57 7.80 -10.12
N ALA A 222 -8.93 6.63 -10.02
CA ALA A 222 -8.85 5.69 -11.15
C ALA A 222 -10.24 5.16 -11.58
N LEU A 223 -11.13 4.85 -10.63
CA LEU A 223 -12.47 4.35 -10.92
C LEU A 223 -13.37 5.41 -11.58
N VAL A 224 -13.19 6.69 -11.25
CA VAL A 224 -13.89 7.80 -11.93
C VAL A 224 -13.41 7.91 -13.37
N LEU A 225 -12.09 7.97 -13.59
CA LEU A 225 -11.50 8.02 -14.94
C LEU A 225 -11.94 6.83 -15.80
N LEU A 226 -11.98 5.63 -15.23
CA LEU A 226 -12.46 4.44 -15.93
C LEU A 226 -13.92 4.54 -16.37
N GLY A 227 -14.78 5.19 -15.57
CA GLY A 227 -16.17 5.45 -15.93
C GLY A 227 -16.34 6.48 -17.04
N GLU A 228 -15.43 7.46 -17.12
CA GLU A 228 -15.40 8.47 -18.19
C GLU A 228 -14.85 7.90 -19.50
N ILE A 229 -13.77 7.10 -19.43
CA ILE A 229 -13.12 6.49 -20.60
C ILE A 229 -13.97 5.35 -21.17
N PHE A 230 -14.57 4.54 -20.30
CA PHE A 230 -15.36 3.35 -20.67
C PHE A 230 -16.77 3.44 -20.07
N PRO A 231 -17.65 4.31 -20.58
CA PRO A 231 -18.97 4.54 -19.98
C PRO A 231 -19.87 3.30 -20.08
N LEU A 232 -20.50 2.92 -18.96
CA LEU A 232 -21.41 1.78 -18.90
C LEU A 232 -22.64 1.99 -19.80
N ASN A 233 -23.19 3.21 -19.78
CA ASN A 233 -24.28 3.67 -20.62
C ASN A 233 -23.78 4.91 -21.39
N PRO A 234 -23.32 4.78 -22.64
CA PRO A 234 -22.95 5.95 -23.44
C PRO A 234 -24.19 6.83 -23.66
N ASP A 235 -23.99 8.16 -23.67
CA ASP A 235 -25.07 9.11 -23.96
C ASP A 235 -25.70 8.77 -25.33
N PRO A 236 -27.03 8.51 -25.40
CA PRO A 236 -27.73 8.29 -26.66
C PRO A 236 -27.51 9.42 -27.67
N ALA A 237 -27.28 10.65 -27.20
CA ALA A 237 -27.04 11.84 -28.03
C ALA A 237 -25.63 11.91 -28.65
N LEU A 238 -24.68 11.08 -28.19
CA LEU A 238 -23.36 10.94 -28.83
C LEU A 238 -23.40 10.01 -30.07
N GLY A 239 -24.53 9.36 -30.32
CA GLY A 239 -24.80 8.72 -31.60
C GLY A 239 -25.22 9.77 -32.61
N LEU A 240 -24.32 10.15 -33.51
CA LEU A 240 -24.73 10.74 -34.79
C LEU A 240 -25.78 9.80 -35.42
N ASP A 241 -26.93 10.35 -35.80
CA ASP A 241 -27.97 9.58 -36.49
C ASP A 241 -27.48 9.26 -37.90
N PHE A 242 -26.86 8.08 -38.04
CA PHE A 242 -26.35 7.60 -39.32
C PHE A 242 -27.47 6.99 -40.20
N GLY A 243 -28.73 7.01 -39.76
CA GLY A 243 -29.86 6.46 -40.52
C GLY A 243 -29.86 4.93 -40.68
N GLU A 244 -28.95 4.23 -40.01
CA GLU A 244 -28.90 2.77 -40.01
C GLU A 244 -29.76 2.18 -38.87
N PRO A 245 -30.46 1.06 -39.09
CA PRO A 245 -31.21 0.40 -38.03
C PRO A 245 -30.25 -0.02 -36.91
N PRO A 246 -30.55 0.27 -35.64
CA PRO A 246 -29.69 -0.14 -34.54
C PRO A 246 -29.60 -1.67 -34.51
N GLY A 247 -28.38 -2.20 -34.66
CA GLY A 247 -28.10 -3.62 -34.47
C GLY A 247 -28.44 -4.09 -33.05
N PRO A 248 -28.65 -5.39 -32.81
CA PRO A 248 -28.99 -5.91 -31.50
C PRO A 248 -27.89 -5.56 -30.48
N ARG A 249 -28.20 -4.65 -29.55
CA ARG A 249 -27.32 -4.26 -28.44
C ARG A 249 -27.66 -5.07 -27.20
N GLU A 250 -27.09 -6.27 -27.06
CA GLU A 250 -27.12 -6.99 -25.79
C GLU A 250 -26.06 -6.39 -24.85
N GLY A 251 -26.46 -5.33 -24.12
CA GLY A 251 -25.61 -4.64 -23.13
C GLY A 251 -24.84 -3.44 -23.68
N GLY A 252 -24.48 -2.51 -22.78
CA GLY A 252 -23.63 -1.37 -23.13
C GLY A 252 -22.24 -1.82 -23.62
N ALA A 253 -21.61 -1.04 -24.50
CA ALA A 253 -20.35 -1.41 -25.19
C ALA A 253 -19.21 -1.85 -24.25
N TYR A 254 -19.24 -1.43 -22.99
CA TYR A 254 -18.25 -1.75 -21.97
C TYR A 254 -18.81 -2.54 -20.78
N ALA A 255 -20.01 -3.12 -20.89
CA ALA A 255 -20.65 -3.86 -19.79
C ALA A 255 -19.79 -5.03 -19.27
N ALA A 256 -19.11 -5.75 -20.16
CA ALA A 256 -18.19 -6.82 -19.79
C ALA A 256 -16.98 -6.30 -19.00
N LEU A 257 -16.37 -5.19 -19.44
CA LEU A 257 -15.24 -4.56 -18.74
C LEU A 257 -15.62 -4.13 -17.32
N HIS A 258 -16.82 -3.55 -17.15
CA HIS A 258 -17.31 -3.17 -15.83
C HIS A 258 -17.50 -4.38 -14.92
N ARG A 259 -18.17 -5.42 -15.42
CA ARG A 259 -18.47 -6.64 -14.67
C ARG A 259 -17.20 -7.42 -14.29
N ASP A 260 -16.25 -7.54 -15.23
CA ASP A 260 -15.13 -8.48 -15.09
C ASP A 260 -13.86 -7.81 -14.52
N VAL A 261 -13.76 -6.47 -14.59
CA VAL A 261 -12.55 -5.73 -14.18
C VAL A 261 -12.87 -4.62 -13.18
N VAL A 262 -13.71 -3.65 -13.55
CA VAL A 262 -13.91 -2.42 -12.75
C VAL A 262 -14.59 -2.73 -11.41
N GLU A 263 -15.67 -3.50 -11.42
CA GLU A 263 -16.45 -3.82 -10.23
C GLU A 263 -15.68 -4.76 -9.28
N PRO A 264 -15.01 -5.83 -9.76
CA PRO A 264 -14.14 -6.64 -8.91
C PRO A 264 -13.02 -5.82 -8.25
N MET A 265 -12.40 -4.86 -8.96
CA MET A 265 -11.40 -3.97 -8.35
C MET A 265 -12.02 -3.09 -7.27
N ARG A 266 -13.22 -2.53 -7.49
CA ARG A 266 -13.96 -1.73 -6.50
C ARG A 266 -14.23 -2.53 -5.23
N GLN A 267 -14.74 -3.76 -5.37
CA GLN A 267 -15.03 -4.65 -4.25
C GLN A 267 -13.78 -5.03 -3.48
N CYS A 268 -12.70 -5.39 -4.19
CA CYS A 268 -11.41 -5.68 -3.54
C CYS A 268 -10.88 -4.48 -2.76
N PHE A 269 -11.04 -3.27 -3.30
CA PHE A 269 -10.60 -2.05 -2.62
C PHE A 269 -11.44 -1.73 -1.37
N ALA A 270 -12.75 -1.97 -1.41
CA ALA A 270 -13.62 -1.83 -0.23
C ALA A 270 -13.19 -2.78 0.89
N LEU A 271 -13.01 -4.07 0.58
CA LEU A 271 -12.53 -5.08 1.54
C LEU A 271 -11.13 -4.75 2.08
N LEU A 272 -10.25 -4.23 1.23
CA LEU A 272 -8.91 -3.80 1.63
C LEU A 272 -8.98 -2.70 2.70
N ARG A 273 -9.93 -1.76 2.61
CA ARG A 273 -10.15 -0.70 3.61
C ARG A 273 -10.76 -1.24 4.90
N GLU A 274 -11.72 -2.16 4.82
CA GLU A 274 -12.27 -2.83 6.00
C GLU A 274 -11.17 -3.54 6.80
N ILE A 275 -10.25 -4.22 6.10
CA ILE A 275 -9.09 -4.86 6.74
C ILE A 275 -8.15 -3.82 7.40
N SER A 276 -7.97 -2.63 6.82
CA SER A 276 -7.19 -1.55 7.47
C SER A 276 -7.79 -1.18 8.83
N GLY A 277 -9.12 -1.07 8.93
CA GLY A 277 -9.81 -0.86 10.21
C GLY A 277 -9.60 -2.02 11.18
N ALA A 278 -9.73 -3.27 10.71
CA ALA A 278 -9.46 -4.45 11.53
C ALA A 278 -8.02 -4.47 12.08
N ILE A 279 -7.02 -4.10 11.26
CA ILE A 279 -5.63 -3.98 11.69
C ILE A 279 -5.46 -2.96 12.80
N GLN A 280 -6.10 -1.79 12.71
CA GLN A 280 -6.05 -0.77 13.77
C GLN A 280 -6.64 -1.29 15.08
N HIS A 281 -7.78 -2.00 15.00
CA HIS A 281 -8.42 -2.61 16.16
C HIS A 281 -7.54 -3.69 16.81
N GLU A 282 -6.90 -4.56 16.03
CA GLU A 282 -5.98 -5.58 16.56
C GLU A 282 -4.79 -4.98 17.29
N ILE A 283 -4.24 -3.88 16.75
CA ILE A 283 -3.11 -3.18 17.37
C ILE A 283 -3.55 -2.42 18.63
N GLY A 284 -4.85 -2.13 18.78
CA GLY A 284 -5.38 -1.31 19.88
C GLY A 284 -5.15 0.19 19.69
N ALA A 285 -4.95 0.62 18.45
CA ALA A 285 -4.75 2.02 18.09
C ALA A 285 -6.10 2.68 17.74
N PHE A 286 -6.75 3.28 18.73
CA PHE A 286 -8.00 4.03 18.55
C PHE A 286 -7.71 5.52 18.35
N GLY A 287 -8.32 6.14 17.33
CA GLY A 287 -8.19 7.58 17.03
C GLY A 287 -8.94 8.03 15.79
#